data_AF-A0A953XIU3-F1
#
_entry.id   AF-A0A953XIU3-F1
#
_cell.length_a   1.000
_cell.length_b   1.000
_cell.length_c   1.000
_cell.angle_alpha   90.00
_cell.angle_beta   90.00
_cell.angle_gamma   90.00
#
_symmetry.space_group_name_H-M   'P 1'
#
loop_
_entity.id
_entity.type
_entity.pdbx_description
1 polymer ?
#
loop_
_entity_poly.entity_id
_entity_poly.type
_entity_poly.pdbx_seq_one_letter_code
_entity_poly.pdbx_strand_id
1 'polypeptide(L)'
;MDSNGEFNHEALIDTAAVSAYLRALADGFEHETLRFSDKQGEMVLRPHGLVNFEVQSVRDGDRVRLDVSFHWKERDEAPEGRNGTLHIEVRDKS
;
A
#
# COMPACT_ATOMS: atom_id res chain seq x y z
N MET A 1 -15.96 -12.74 -5.59
CA MET A 1 -16.64 -11.66 -4.86
C MET A 1 -16.08 -10.38 -5.42
N ASP A 2 -16.88 -9.68 -6.19
CA ASP A 2 -16.47 -8.50 -6.94
C ASP A 2 -16.11 -7.38 -5.97
N SER A 3 -14.89 -6.85 -6.01
CA SER A 3 -14.55 -5.65 -5.23
C SER A 3 -13.34 -4.96 -5.83
N ASN A 4 -13.55 -4.32 -6.99
CA ASN A 4 -12.71 -3.18 -7.37
C ASN A 4 -13.05 -2.04 -6.39
N GLY A 5 -12.56 -2.16 -5.15
CA GLY A 5 -12.96 -1.33 -4.02
C GLY A 5 -12.28 0.03 -4.09
N GLU A 6 -13.08 1.09 -4.07
CA GLU A 6 -12.59 2.47 -4.04
C GLU A 6 -13.06 3.12 -2.73
N PHE A 7 -12.15 3.80 -2.03
CA PHE A 7 -12.48 4.63 -0.87
C PHE A 7 -12.02 6.06 -1.16
N ASN A 8 -12.97 6.98 -1.24
CA ASN A 8 -12.71 8.39 -1.52
C ASN A 8 -13.20 9.24 -0.36
N HIS A 9 -12.30 10.04 0.20
CA HIS A 9 -12.62 11.02 1.23
C HIS A 9 -11.98 12.37 0.87
N GLU A 10 -12.81 13.41 0.78
CA GLU A 10 -12.37 14.78 0.49
C GLU A 10 -12.87 15.73 1.59
N ALA A 11 -11.97 16.52 2.15
CA ALA A 11 -12.28 17.48 3.19
C ALA A 11 -11.34 18.70 3.13
N LEU A 12 -11.86 19.86 3.53
CA LEU A 12 -11.05 21.05 3.77
C LEU A 12 -10.64 21.06 5.24
N ILE A 13 -9.35 20.87 5.51
CA ILE A 13 -8.79 20.70 6.85
C ILE A 13 -7.55 21.59 7.04
N ASP A 14 -7.15 21.79 8.30
CA ASP A 14 -5.94 22.53 8.65
C ASP A 14 -4.66 21.68 8.57
N THR A 15 -3.51 22.35 8.67
CA THR A 15 -2.19 21.70 8.55
C THR A 15 -1.88 20.75 9.70
N ALA A 16 -2.48 20.95 10.88
CA ALA A 16 -2.31 20.06 12.02
C ALA A 16 -3.04 18.73 11.78
N ALA A 17 -4.26 18.78 11.24
CA ALA A 17 -5.02 17.60 10.82
C ALA A 17 -4.32 16.85 9.68
N VAL A 18 -3.79 17.55 8.67
CA VAL A 18 -2.97 16.92 7.61
C VAL A 18 -1.80 16.15 8.21
N SER A 19 -1.07 16.76 9.15
CA SER A 19 0.08 16.11 9.82
C SER A 19 -0.34 14.86 10.61
N ALA A 20 -1.52 14.88 11.24
CA ALA A 20 -2.07 13.72 11.93
C ALA A 20 -2.40 12.58 10.95
N TYR A 21 -3.00 12.88 9.79
CA TYR A 21 -3.26 11.86 8.77
C TYR A 21 -1.97 11.26 8.21
N LEU A 22 -0.95 12.07 7.93
CA LEU A 22 0.34 11.57 7.45
C LEU A 22 1.02 10.63 8.47
N ARG A 23 0.90 10.93 9.77
CA ARG A 23 1.38 10.03 10.83
C ARG A 23 0.60 8.72 10.86
N ALA A 24 -0.74 8.78 10.78
CA ALA A 24 -1.57 7.58 10.73
C ALA A 24 -1.26 6.69 9.51
N LEU A 25 -0.96 7.29 8.35
CA LEU A 25 -0.48 6.54 7.19
C LEU A 25 0.87 5.88 7.47
N ALA A 26 1.83 6.61 8.06
CA ALA A 26 3.15 6.07 8.41
C ALA A 26 3.02 4.88 9.38
N ASP A 27 2.24 5.03 10.45
CA ASP A 27 1.98 3.96 11.43
C ASP A 27 1.32 2.75 10.75
N GLY A 28 0.38 2.98 9.82
CA GLY A 28 -0.27 1.91 9.08
C GLY A 28 0.65 1.14 8.13
N PHE A 29 1.63 1.82 7.51
CA PHE A 29 2.68 1.14 6.75
C PHE A 29 3.63 0.34 7.66
N GLU A 30 4.00 0.87 8.83
CA GLU A 30 4.83 0.16 9.82
C GLU A 30 4.16 -1.12 10.34
N HIS A 31 2.83 -1.12 10.46
CA HIS A 31 2.03 -2.25 10.91
C HIS A 31 1.40 -3.10 9.79
N GLU A 32 1.79 -2.87 8.53
CA GLU A 32 1.27 -3.56 7.34
C GLU A 32 -0.28 -3.57 7.25
N THR A 33 -0.94 -2.55 7.83
CA THR A 33 -2.40 -2.46 7.91
C THR A 33 -2.85 -1.01 7.90
N LEU A 34 -3.57 -0.62 6.85
CA LEU A 34 -4.22 0.68 6.72
C LEU A 34 -5.73 0.51 6.83
N ARG A 35 -6.35 1.13 7.83
CA ARG A 35 -7.82 1.14 7.98
C ARG A 35 -8.36 2.54 7.73
N PHE A 36 -9.18 2.66 6.70
CA PHE A 36 -9.94 3.86 6.37
C PHE A 36 -11.38 3.68 6.85
N SER A 37 -11.95 4.72 7.43
CA SER A 37 -13.34 4.71 7.89
C SER A 37 -13.89 6.13 7.91
N ASP A 38 -15.07 6.33 7.32
CA ASP A 38 -15.84 7.56 7.45
C ASP A 38 -17.35 7.24 7.52
N LYS A 39 -18.21 8.24 7.26
CA LYS A 39 -19.67 8.04 7.29
C LYS A 39 -20.19 7.18 6.13
N GLN A 40 -19.41 6.99 5.08
CA GLN A 40 -19.80 6.34 3.83
C GLN A 40 -19.37 4.86 3.82
N GLY A 41 -18.36 4.50 4.61
CA GLY A 41 -17.98 3.11 4.79
C GLY A 41 -16.61 2.93 5.42
N GLU A 42 -16.10 1.72 5.28
CA GLU A 42 -14.79 1.32 5.76
C GLU A 42 -14.04 0.53 4.69
N MET A 43 -12.71 0.64 4.71
CA MET A 43 -11.80 -0.12 3.86
C MET A 43 -10.56 -0.50 4.66
N VAL A 44 -10.07 -1.73 4.48
CA VAL A 44 -8.79 -2.17 5.05
C VAL A 44 -7.88 -2.58 3.91
N LEU A 45 -6.68 -2.01 3.88
CA LEU A 45 -5.62 -2.39 2.95
C LEU A 45 -4.43 -2.99 3.71
N ARG A 46 -3.68 -3.87 3.03
CA ARG A 46 -2.56 -4.63 3.58
C ARG A 46 -1.28 -4.35 2.78
N PRO A 47 -0.64 -3.18 2.98
CA PRO A 47 0.64 -2.91 2.36
C PRO A 47 1.68 -3.88 2.89
N HIS A 48 2.28 -4.66 1.99
CA HIS A 48 3.34 -5.60 2.35
C HIS A 48 4.43 -5.63 1.27
N GLY A 49 5.63 -6.02 1.68
CA GLY A 49 6.77 -6.16 0.78
C GLY A 49 7.21 -4.81 0.20
N LEU A 50 7.37 -4.75 -1.13
CA LEU A 50 7.87 -3.55 -1.81
C LEU A 50 6.72 -2.61 -2.18
N VAL A 51 6.84 -1.36 -1.75
CA VAL A 51 5.92 -0.27 -2.10
C VAL A 51 6.63 0.65 -3.09
N ASN A 52 5.99 0.91 -4.23
CA ASN A 52 6.39 1.99 -5.11
C ASN A 52 5.87 3.31 -4.53
N PHE A 53 6.79 4.22 -4.21
CA PHE A 53 6.51 5.52 -3.60
C PHE A 53 6.78 6.63 -4.62
N GLU A 54 5.77 7.45 -4.88
CA GLU A 54 5.85 8.55 -5.82
C GLU A 54 5.37 9.86 -5.18
N VAL A 55 6.10 10.94 -5.42
CA VAL A 55 5.72 12.30 -5.01
C VAL A 55 5.72 13.18 -6.25
N GLN A 56 4.57 13.78 -6.53
CA GLN A 56 4.41 14.78 -7.58
C GLN A 56 3.96 16.10 -6.96
N SER A 57 4.46 17.21 -7.49
CA SER A 57 4.01 18.52 -7.06
C SER A 57 3.82 19.45 -8.26
N VAL A 58 2.77 20.27 -8.20
CA VAL A 58 2.44 21.25 -9.22
C VAL A 58 2.18 22.59 -8.53
N ARG A 59 2.77 23.66 -9.07
CA ARG A 59 2.46 25.03 -8.70
C ARG A 59 2.01 25.79 -9.94
N ASP A 60 0.80 26.33 -9.90
CA ASP A 60 0.22 27.16 -10.95
C ASP A 60 -0.40 28.39 -10.31
N GLY A 61 0.28 29.54 -10.43
CA GLY A 61 -0.10 30.77 -9.73
C GLY A 61 -0.10 30.59 -8.21
N ASP A 62 -1.26 30.80 -7.60
CA ASP A 62 -1.54 30.64 -6.17
C ASP A 62 -1.99 29.21 -5.80
N ARG A 63 -2.23 28.35 -6.78
CA ARG A 63 -2.64 26.97 -6.57
C ARG A 63 -1.41 26.07 -6.42
N VAL A 64 -1.38 25.32 -5.33
CA VAL A 64 -0.36 24.30 -5.05
C VAL A 64 -1.05 22.95 -4.89
N ARG A 65 -0.54 21.94 -5.60
CA ARG A 65 -0.95 20.53 -5.44
C ARG A 65 0.27 19.70 -5.09
N LEU A 66 0.12 18.81 -4.12
CA LEU A 66 1.07 17.77 -3.76
C LEU A 66 0.31 16.45 -3.81
N ASP A 67 0.73 15.55 -4.70
CA ASP A 67 0.22 14.19 -4.76
C ASP A 67 1.27 13.26 -4.17
N VAL A 68 0.86 12.43 -3.22
CA VAL A 68 1.68 11.38 -2.65
C VAL A 68 0.98 10.06 -2.92
N SER A 69 1.62 9.23 -3.75
CA SER A 69 1.04 7.98 -4.22
C SER A 69 1.87 6.79 -3.77
N PHE A 70 1.16 5.76 -3.32
CA PHE A 70 1.75 4.50 -2.86
C PHE A 70 1.09 3.38 -3.63
N HIS A 71 1.90 2.50 -4.22
CA HIS A 71 1.39 1.37 -4.98
C HIS A 71 2.10 0.10 -4.55
N TRP A 72 1.33 -0.94 -4.21
CA TRP A 72 1.83 -2.27 -3.90
C TRP A 72 0.92 -3.33 -4.53
N LYS A 73 1.37 -4.58 -4.46
CA LYS A 73 0.54 -5.73 -4.84
C LYS A 73 0.13 -6.45 -3.58
N GLU A 74 -1.15 -6.51 -3.31
CA GLU A 74 -1.70 -7.39 -2.28
C GLU A 74 -1.66 -8.81 -2.83
N ARG A 75 -0.54 -9.52 -2.65
CA ARG A 75 -0.53 -10.97 -2.87
C ARG A 75 -1.12 -11.65 -1.64
N ASP A 76 -2.23 -12.33 -1.83
CA ASP A 76 -2.55 -13.49 -1.01
C ASP A 76 -1.55 -14.62 -1.34
N GLU A 77 -1.24 -15.44 -0.34
CA GLU A 77 -0.33 -16.60 -0.33
C GLU A 77 1.17 -16.30 -0.14
N ALA A 78 1.60 -16.43 1.12
CA ALA A 78 2.79 -17.23 1.35
C ALA A 78 2.57 -18.57 0.61
N PRO A 79 3.50 -19.06 -0.22
CA PRO A 79 3.31 -20.35 -0.85
C PRO A 79 3.22 -21.39 0.28
N GLU A 80 2.02 -21.90 0.54
CA GLU A 80 1.89 -23.14 1.30
C GLU A 80 2.69 -24.20 0.54
N GLY A 81 3.80 -24.63 1.15
CA GLY A 81 4.56 -25.81 0.75
C GLY A 81 5.32 -25.70 -0.57
N ARG A 82 6.57 -25.22 -0.51
CA ARG A 82 7.68 -25.89 -1.20
C ARG A 82 8.94 -25.84 -0.34
N ASN A 83 8.96 -26.63 0.75
CA ASN A 83 10.22 -27.19 1.23
C ASN A 83 10.63 -28.27 0.21
N GLY A 84 10.97 -27.85 -1.00
CA GLY A 84 11.45 -28.73 -2.05
C GLY A 84 12.88 -29.11 -1.72
N THR A 85 13.06 -30.29 -1.12
CA THR A 85 14.38 -30.90 -0.95
C THR A 85 15.10 -30.87 -2.29
N LEU A 86 16.26 -30.22 -2.34
CA LEU A 86 17.10 -30.18 -3.51
C LEU A 86 17.66 -31.59 -3.76
N HIS A 87 17.21 -32.23 -4.85
CA HIS A 87 17.82 -33.46 -5.35
C HIS A 87 18.85 -33.11 -6.42
N ILE A 88 20.13 -33.35 -6.13
CA ILE A 88 21.22 -33.25 -7.09
C ILE A 88 21.62 -34.68 -7.48
N GLU A 89 21.46 -35.03 -8.75
CA GLU A 89 22.07 -36.23 -9.32
C GLU A 89 23.17 -35.83 -10.30
N VAL A 90 24.33 -36.48 -10.18
CA VAL A 90 25.41 -36.38 -11.14
C VAL A 90 25.09 -37.31 -12.30
N ARG A 91 24.98 -36.78 -13.53
CA ARG A 91 24.91 -37.62 -14.73
C ARG A 91 26.30 -38.24 -14.98
N ASP A 92 26.41 -39.55 -14.82
CA ASP A 92 27.54 -40.28 -15.38
C ASP A 92 27.46 -40.23 -16.92
N LYS A 93 28.59 -39.87 -17.53
CA LYS A 93 28.79 -39.91 -18.99
C LYS A 93 28.97 -41.37 -19.42
N SER A 94 28.23 -41.79 -20.45
CA SER A 94 28.63 -42.87 -21.37
C SER A 94 28.73 -42.31 -22.78
#